data_AF-A0A8X7SDL5-F1
#
_entry.id   AF-A0A8X7SDL5-F1
#
_cell.length_a   1.000
_cell.length_b   1.000
_cell.length_c   1.000
_cell.angle_alpha   90.00
_cell.angle_beta   90.00
_cell.angle_gamma   90.00
#
_symmetry.space_group_name_H-M   'P 1'
#
loop_
_entity.id
_entity.type
_entity.pdbx_description
1 polymer ?
#
loop_
_entity_poly.entity_id
_entity_poly.type
_entity_poly.pdbx_seq_one_letter_code
_entity_poly.pdbx_strand_id
1 'polypeptide(L)'
;MMKRPMEEVYGSDPVEGYHKGKKETKEHYRALLRLADEHRKSESEWHEALSKAKCIAAKMDLLDAIIRAKGDFDFVAEMEKFTAEHMEAEGNLADVKVKVPDWFKLGEKWMMDE
;
A
#
# COMPACT_ATOMS: atom_id res chain seq x y z
N MET A 1 43.61 -16.99 -11.36
CA MET A 1 43.02 -18.05 -12.20
C MET A 1 41.52 -17.78 -12.25
N MET A 2 40.92 -17.59 -13.43
CA MET A 2 39.46 -17.40 -13.53
C MET A 2 38.75 -18.70 -13.17
N LYS A 3 37.74 -18.62 -12.31
CA LYS A 3 36.86 -19.77 -12.02
C LYS A 3 36.06 -20.11 -13.28
N ARG A 4 35.72 -21.39 -13.44
CA ARG A 4 34.84 -21.80 -14.54
C ARG A 4 33.42 -21.26 -14.27
N PRO A 5 32.62 -20.92 -15.31
CA PRO A 5 31.28 -20.38 -15.11
C PRO A 5 30.41 -21.22 -14.16
N MET A 6 30.53 -22.55 -14.21
CA MET A 6 29.82 -23.47 -13.32
C MET A 6 30.24 -23.31 -11.84
N GLU A 7 31.52 -23.08 -11.58
CA GLU A 7 32.07 -22.88 -10.23
C GLU A 7 31.71 -21.51 -9.66
N GLU A 8 31.47 -20.53 -10.55
CA GLU A 8 31.04 -19.20 -10.19
C GLU A 8 29.55 -19.18 -9.80
N VAL A 9 28.73 -19.95 -10.52
CA VAL A 9 27.28 -20.07 -10.26
C VAL A 9 26.99 -21.03 -9.09
N TYR A 10 27.63 -22.19 -9.02
CA TYR A 10 27.28 -23.25 -8.07
C TYR A 10 28.39 -23.63 -7.09
N GLY A 11 29.55 -22.96 -7.10
CA GLY A 11 30.68 -23.39 -6.27
C GLY A 11 31.41 -24.59 -6.84
N SER A 12 32.47 -25.00 -6.15
CA SER A 12 33.44 -25.98 -6.65
C SER A 12 32.99 -27.42 -6.44
N ASP A 13 31.97 -27.64 -5.59
CA ASP A 13 31.38 -28.94 -5.29
C ASP A 13 29.86 -28.87 -4.98
N PRO A 14 29.14 -30.00 -4.98
CA PRO A 14 27.69 -30.03 -4.77
C PRO A 14 27.22 -29.50 -3.40
N VAL A 15 28.03 -29.60 -2.34
CA VAL A 15 27.69 -29.13 -0.99
C VAL A 15 27.75 -27.60 -0.95
N GLU A 16 28.78 -27.01 -1.53
CA GLU A 16 28.91 -25.56 -1.69
C GLU A 16 27.72 -25.00 -2.49
N GLY A 17 27.36 -25.66 -3.59
CA GLY A 17 26.22 -25.26 -4.42
C GLY A 17 24.87 -25.35 -3.72
N TYR A 18 24.64 -26.42 -2.95
CA TYR A 18 23.42 -26.57 -2.16
C TYR A 18 23.28 -25.44 -1.12
N HIS A 19 24.35 -25.16 -0.37
CA HIS A 19 24.32 -24.10 0.65
C HIS A 19 24.15 -22.71 0.05
N LYS A 20 24.81 -22.44 -1.09
CA LYS A 20 24.65 -21.20 -1.84
C LYS A 20 23.20 -21.01 -2.30
N GLY A 21 22.65 -22.00 -3.02
CA GLY A 21 21.26 -21.94 -3.49
C GLY A 21 20.26 -21.80 -2.34
N LYS A 22 20.45 -22.55 -1.24
CA LYS A 22 19.60 -22.43 -0.05
C LYS A 22 19.63 -21.03 0.55
N LYS A 23 20.79 -20.37 0.58
CA LYS A 23 20.94 -19.00 1.08
C LYS A 23 20.26 -18.00 0.15
N GLU A 24 20.52 -18.09 -1.15
CA GLU A 24 19.95 -17.19 -2.16
C GLU A 24 18.42 -17.29 -2.21
N THR A 25 17.87 -18.51 -2.22
CA THR A 25 16.41 -18.74 -2.15
C THR A 25 15.81 -18.13 -0.88
N LYS A 26 16.49 -18.25 0.27
CA LYS A 26 16.01 -17.65 1.52
C LYS A 26 16.02 -16.12 1.46
N GLU A 27 17.04 -15.52 0.89
CA GLU A 27 17.14 -14.07 0.72
C GLU A 27 16.09 -13.55 -0.26
N HIS A 28 15.84 -14.29 -1.34
CA HIS A 28 14.80 -14.01 -2.32
C HIS A 28 13.41 -13.98 -1.70
N TYR A 29 13.00 -15.04 -0.99
CA TYR A 29 11.69 -15.05 -0.31
C TYR A 29 11.57 -13.98 0.77
N ARG A 30 12.66 -13.64 1.47
CA ARG A 30 12.65 -12.52 2.42
C ARG A 30 12.39 -11.19 1.72
N ALA A 31 12.96 -10.97 0.53
CA ALA A 31 12.69 -9.76 -0.25
C ALA A 31 11.22 -9.71 -0.69
N LEU A 32 10.67 -10.82 -1.18
CA LEU A 32 9.26 -10.92 -1.56
C LEU A 32 8.32 -10.59 -0.40
N LEU A 33 8.54 -11.21 0.76
CA LEU A 33 7.72 -10.96 1.95
C LEU A 33 7.79 -9.51 2.43
N ARG A 34 8.96 -8.87 2.33
CA ARG A 34 9.11 -7.46 2.70
C ARG A 34 8.32 -6.55 1.77
N LEU A 35 8.43 -6.73 0.46
CA LEU A 35 7.67 -5.92 -0.50
C LEU A 35 6.16 -6.13 -0.36
N ALA A 36 5.72 -7.38 -0.17
CA ALA A 36 4.31 -7.68 0.06
C ALA A 36 3.78 -6.99 1.33
N ASP A 37 4.56 -7.00 2.42
CA ASP A 37 4.18 -6.32 3.66
C ASP A 37 4.19 -4.79 3.53
N GLU A 38 5.15 -4.22 2.80
CA GLU A 38 5.20 -2.78 2.49
C GLU A 38 3.98 -2.34 1.68
N HIS A 39 3.61 -3.10 0.64
CA HIS A 39 2.40 -2.85 -0.15
C HIS A 39 1.16 -2.88 0.74
N ARG A 40 0.95 -3.99 1.46
CA ARG A 40 -0.18 -4.17 2.36
C ARG A 40 -0.31 -3.05 3.39
N LYS A 41 0.81 -2.60 3.96
CA LYS A 41 0.82 -1.47 4.91
C LYS A 41 0.40 -0.16 4.24
N SER A 42 0.98 0.16 3.09
CA SER A 42 0.63 1.39 2.36
C SER A 42 -0.82 1.40 1.86
N GLU A 43 -1.35 0.24 1.46
CA GLU A 43 -2.76 0.08 1.09
C GLU A 43 -3.68 0.25 2.30
N SER A 44 -3.31 -0.31 3.46
CA SER A 44 -4.04 -0.11 4.71
C SER A 44 -4.07 1.36 5.13
N GLU A 45 -2.95 2.07 5.03
CA GLU A 45 -2.86 3.52 5.31
C GLU A 45 -3.77 4.32 4.38
N TRP A 46 -3.78 3.98 3.09
CA TRP A 46 -4.64 4.63 2.10
C TRP A 46 -6.13 4.37 2.39
N HIS A 47 -6.50 3.14 2.72
CA HIS A 47 -7.87 2.81 3.10
C HIS A 47 -8.34 3.54 4.36
N GLU A 48 -7.45 3.73 5.35
CA GLU A 48 -7.79 4.49 6.55
C GLU A 48 -8.06 5.97 6.21
N ALA A 49 -7.20 6.59 5.39
CA ALA A 49 -7.40 7.96 4.92
C ALA A 49 -8.70 8.11 4.11
N LEU A 50 -8.96 7.17 3.20
CA LEU A 50 -10.19 7.14 2.41
C LEU A 50 -11.43 7.02 3.29
N SER A 51 -11.37 6.14 4.29
CA SER A 51 -12.46 5.93 5.24
C SER A 51 -12.79 7.21 6.01
N LYS A 52 -11.77 7.97 6.44
CA LYS A 52 -11.96 9.27 7.12
C LYS A 52 -12.67 10.28 6.23
N ALA A 53 -12.19 10.48 4.99
CA ALA A 53 -12.81 11.41 4.04
C ALA A 53 -14.28 11.03 3.76
N LYS A 54 -14.54 9.76 3.45
CA LYS A 54 -15.91 9.25 3.23
C LYS A 54 -16.82 9.39 4.45
N CYS A 55 -16.31 9.17 5.65
CA CYS A 55 -17.10 9.35 6.87
C CYS A 55 -17.53 10.81 7.05
N ILE A 56 -16.66 11.77 6.73
CA ILE A 56 -16.99 13.19 6.84
C ILE A 56 -18.00 13.58 5.75
N ALA A 57 -17.80 13.13 4.51
CA ALA A 57 -18.76 13.34 3.43
C ALA A 57 -20.16 12.82 3.79
N ALA A 58 -20.24 11.61 4.37
CA ALA A 58 -21.51 11.05 4.82
C ALA A 58 -22.19 11.87 5.94
N LYS A 59 -21.40 12.48 6.84
CA LYS A 59 -21.95 13.41 7.85
C LYS A 59 -22.50 14.68 7.22
N MET A 60 -21.83 15.21 6.20
CA MET A 60 -22.30 16.38 5.43
C MET A 60 -23.62 16.07 4.72
N ASP A 61 -23.73 14.92 4.05
CA ASP A 61 -24.95 14.47 3.39
C ASP A 61 -26.12 14.32 4.38
N LEU A 62 -25.86 13.76 5.55
CA LEU A 62 -26.87 13.62 6.61
C LEU A 62 -27.32 15.00 7.13
N LEU A 63 -26.39 15.93 7.33
CA LEU A 63 -26.69 17.27 7.80
C LEU A 63 -27.53 18.05 6.77
N ASP A 64 -27.18 17.96 5.48
CA ASP A 64 -27.96 18.54 4.38
C ASP A 64 -29.38 17.96 4.33
N ALA A 65 -29.51 16.64 4.48
CA ALA A 65 -30.81 15.98 4.52
C ALA A 65 -31.67 16.46 5.71
N ILE A 66 -31.07 16.68 6.89
CA ILE A 66 -31.77 17.21 8.07
C ILE A 66 -32.24 18.65 7.83
N ILE A 67 -31.36 19.51 7.31
CA ILE A 67 -31.67 20.92 6.98
C ILE A 67 -32.87 20.98 6.04
N ARG A 68 -32.85 20.18 4.96
CA ARG A 68 -33.95 20.11 3.98
C ARG A 68 -35.26 19.58 4.55
N ALA A 69 -35.20 18.63 5.49
CA ALA A 69 -36.38 17.95 6.01
C ALA A 69 -37.13 18.73 7.11
N LYS A 70 -36.40 19.38 8.02
CA LYS A 70 -37.01 19.97 9.23
C LYS A 70 -37.23 21.47 9.17
N GLY A 71 -36.51 22.20 8.32
CA GLY A 71 -36.54 23.67 8.28
C GLY A 71 -36.05 24.32 9.59
N ASP A 72 -35.46 25.50 9.49
CA ASP A 72 -35.07 26.37 10.61
C ASP A 72 -34.03 25.83 11.63
N PHE A 73 -33.19 24.87 11.26
CA PHE A 73 -31.96 24.60 12.01
C PHE A 73 -30.77 25.33 11.39
N ASP A 74 -30.16 26.24 12.16
CA ASP A 74 -28.91 26.90 11.77
C ASP A 74 -27.72 25.97 12.05
N PHE A 75 -27.40 25.14 11.05
CA PHE A 75 -26.24 24.26 11.04
C PHE A 75 -25.11 24.79 10.14
N VAL A 76 -25.14 26.07 9.75
CA VAL A 76 -24.16 26.64 8.81
C VAL A 76 -22.74 26.46 9.33
N ALA A 77 -22.49 26.79 10.60
CA ALA A 77 -21.17 26.64 11.23
C ALA A 77 -20.70 25.17 11.28
N GLU A 78 -21.61 24.22 11.47
CA GLU A 78 -21.26 22.79 11.51
C GLU A 78 -20.98 22.24 10.10
N MET A 79 -21.72 22.69 9.10
CA MET A 79 -21.47 22.38 7.69
C MET A 79 -20.13 22.96 7.21
N GLU A 80 -19.82 24.21 7.56
CA GLU A 80 -18.52 24.84 7.25
C GLU A 80 -17.37 24.07 7.89
N LYS A 81 -17.53 23.68 9.15
CA LYS A 81 -16.55 22.84 9.86
C LYS A 81 -16.33 21.50 9.14
N PHE A 82 -17.39 20.76 8.81
CA PHE A 82 -17.23 19.49 8.10
C PHE A 82 -16.64 19.68 6.70
N THR A 83 -16.96 20.78 6.02
CA THR A 83 -16.35 21.10 4.72
C THR A 83 -14.84 21.28 4.86
N ALA A 84 -14.38 22.04 5.86
CA ALA A 84 -12.95 22.22 6.13
C ALA A 84 -12.26 20.89 6.50
N GLU A 85 -12.86 20.10 7.40
CA GLU A 85 -12.35 18.78 7.78
C GLU A 85 -12.30 17.82 6.59
N HIS A 86 -13.28 17.86 5.69
CA HIS A 86 -13.31 17.06 4.48
C HIS A 86 -12.19 17.45 3.51
N MET A 87 -11.96 18.75 3.31
CA MET A 87 -10.86 19.24 2.47
C MET A 87 -9.50 18.80 3.02
N GLU A 88 -9.31 18.87 4.33
CA GLU A 88 -8.08 18.37 4.98
C GLU A 88 -7.94 16.86 4.83
N ALA A 89 -9.01 16.09 5.02
CA ALA A 89 -9.00 14.64 4.86
C ALA A 89 -8.70 14.20 3.42
N GLU A 90 -9.27 14.87 2.42
CA GLU A 90 -8.97 14.65 0.99
C GLU A 90 -7.52 15.02 0.65
N GLY A 91 -7.00 16.12 1.22
CA GLY A 91 -5.58 16.48 1.09
C GLY A 91 -4.65 15.39 1.64
N ASN A 92 -4.93 14.93 2.85
CA ASN A 92 -4.19 13.82 3.46
C ASN A 92 -4.29 12.53 2.63
N LEU A 93 -5.48 12.20 2.11
CA LEU A 93 -5.68 11.04 1.23
C LEU A 93 -4.85 11.14 -0.05
N ALA A 94 -4.78 12.32 -0.67
CA ALA A 94 -3.99 12.56 -1.88
C ALA A 94 -2.47 12.38 -1.64
N ASP A 95 -2.01 12.65 -0.42
CA ASP A 95 -0.61 12.48 -0.03
C ASP A 95 -0.22 11.02 0.27
N VAL A 96 -1.19 10.14 0.60
CA VAL A 96 -0.92 8.72 0.85
C VAL A 96 -0.68 7.97 -0.46
N LYS A 97 0.54 7.47 -0.64
CA LYS A 97 0.93 6.68 -1.82
C LYS A 97 0.91 5.18 -1.52
N VAL A 98 0.12 4.44 -2.28
CA VAL A 98 0.16 2.97 -2.29
C VAL A 98 1.44 2.51 -2.99
N LYS A 99 2.25 1.73 -2.29
CA LYS A 99 3.53 1.19 -2.77
C LYS A 99 3.32 -0.11 -3.53
N VAL A 100 3.14 -0.03 -4.84
CA VAL A 100 3.02 -1.21 -5.69
C VAL A 100 4.37 -1.93 -5.78
N PRO A 101 4.46 -3.23 -5.42
CA PRO A 101 5.69 -4.01 -5.57
C PRO A 101 6.12 -4.11 -7.02
N ASP A 102 7.41 -3.89 -7.28
CA ASP A 102 8.01 -4.12 -8.59
C ASP A 102 8.42 -5.59 -8.73
N TRP A 103 7.47 -6.43 -9.13
CA TRP A 103 7.70 -7.87 -9.30
C TRP A 103 8.71 -8.18 -10.42
N PHE A 104 8.85 -7.29 -11.42
CA PHE A 104 9.84 -7.43 -12.50
C PHE A 104 11.27 -7.37 -11.98
N LYS A 105 11.57 -6.45 -11.05
CA LYS A 105 12.90 -6.37 -10.42
C LYS A 105 13.29 -7.63 -9.65
N LEU A 106 12.31 -8.43 -9.22
CA LEU A 106 12.55 -9.71 -8.54
C LEU A 106 12.47 -10.92 -9.46
N GLY A 107 12.26 -10.73 -10.78
CA GLY A 107 12.09 -11.85 -11.71
C GLY A 107 10.75 -12.58 -11.57
N GLU A 108 9.81 -12.06 -10.77
CA GLU A 108 8.52 -12.67 -10.48
C GLU A 108 7.39 -12.08 -11.32
N LYS A 109 7.61 -11.93 -12.64
CA LYS A 109 6.65 -11.32 -13.56
C LYS A 109 5.24 -11.94 -13.54
N TRP A 110 5.13 -13.22 -13.16
CA TRP A 110 3.86 -13.95 -13.09
C TRP A 110 2.97 -13.48 -11.92
N MET A 111 3.49 -12.71 -10.98
CA MET A 111 2.72 -12.08 -9.90
C MET A 111 1.94 -10.83 -10.37
N MET A 112 2.08 -10.43 -11.64
CA MET A 112 1.34 -9.32 -12.26
C MET A 112 0.13 -9.77 -13.07
N ASP A 113 -0.03 -11.07 -13.32
CA ASP A 113 -1.11 -11.58 -14.16
C ASP A 113 -2.38 -11.80 -13.30
N GLU A 114 -3.36 -10.89 -13.44
CA GLU A 114 -4.78 -11.12 -13.09
C GLU A 114 -5.53 -11.75 -14.26
#